data_AF-A0A2V8R085-F1
#
_entry.id   AF-A0A2V8R085-F1
#
_cell.length_a   1.000
_cell.length_b   1.000
_cell.length_c   1.000
_cell.angle_alpha   90.00
_cell.angle_beta   90.00
_cell.angle_gamma   90.00
#
_symmetry.space_group_name_H-M   'P 1'
#
loop_
_entity.id
_entity.type
_entity.pdbx_description
1 polymer ?
#
loop_
_entity_poly.entity_id
_entity_poly.type
_entity_poly.pdbx_seq_one_letter_code
_entity_poly.pdbx_strand_id
1 'polypeptide(L)'
;MKYCPACKEKFDDSLSFCIKDGEVLEEDSESFVGTALDGQYQIEALLGKGGMGAVYRARHILLGDRVAIKLLPPEMRGNTEWLRRFQREGQA
;
A
#
# COMPACT_ATOMS: atom_id res chain seq x y z
N MET A 1 0.32 1.50 8.73
CA MET A 1 -0.63 2.33 9.49
C MET A 1 -2.02 1.75 9.31
N LYS A 2 -2.80 1.71 10.39
CA LYS A 2 -4.21 1.33 10.36
C LYS A 2 -5.11 2.54 10.56
N TYR A 3 -6.36 2.45 10.15
CA TYR A 3 -7.35 3.51 10.34
C TYR A 3 -8.61 2.93 10.97
N CYS A 4 -9.27 3.72 11.82
CA CYS A 4 -10.57 3.33 12.34
C CYS A 4 -11.67 3.73 11.33
N PRO A 5 -12.52 2.80 10.87
CA PRO A 5 -13.61 3.12 9.93
C PRO A 5 -14.70 4.01 10.56
N ALA A 6 -14.85 4.01 11.88
CA ALA A 6 -15.83 4.82 12.59
C ALA A 6 -15.34 6.25 12.87
N CYS A 7 -14.24 6.42 13.62
CA CYS A 7 -13.75 7.76 13.99
C CYS A 7 -12.76 8.39 13.00
N LYS A 8 -12.32 7.67 11.96
CA LYS A 8 -11.40 8.12 10.90
C LYS A 8 -9.99 8.51 11.35
N GLU A 9 -9.63 8.19 12.59
CA GLU A 9 -8.29 8.42 13.11
C GLU A 9 -7.31 7.36 12.59
N LYS A 10 -6.06 7.75 12.35
CA LYS A 10 -4.97 6.85 11.96
C LYS A 10 -4.18 6.39 13.19
N PHE A 11 -3.84 5.13 13.19
CA PHE A 11 -3.14 4.44 14.27
C PHE A 11 -1.92 3.70 13.75
N ASP A 12 -0.98 3.43 14.65
CA ASP A 12 0.14 2.55 14.38
C ASP A 12 -0.33 1.10 14.15
N ASP A 13 0.46 0.32 13.40
CA ASP A 13 0.12 -1.06 13.04
C ASP A 13 0.04 -1.99 14.25
N SER A 14 0.65 -1.60 15.38
CA SER A 14 0.64 -2.33 16.64
C SER A 14 -0.75 -2.43 17.30
N LEU A 15 -1.70 -1.57 16.91
CA LEU A 15 -3.05 -1.57 17.47
C LEU A 15 -4.01 -2.36 16.57
N SER A 16 -4.84 -3.20 17.17
CA SER A 16 -5.90 -3.93 16.44
C SER A 16 -7.28 -3.31 16.65
N PHE A 17 -7.43 -2.47 17.66
CA PHE A 17 -8.68 -1.83 18.05
C PHE A 17 -8.47 -0.34 18.30
N CYS A 18 -9.47 0.46 17.97
CA CYS A 18 -9.44 1.89 18.22
C CYS A 18 -9.59 2.18 19.72
N ILE A 19 -8.69 3.01 20.26
CA ILE A 19 -8.74 3.41 21.69
C ILE A 19 -9.88 4.38 22.03
N LYS A 20 -10.58 4.93 21.02
CA LYS A 20 -11.68 5.90 21.21
C LYS A 20 -13.05 5.22 21.23
N ASP A 21 -13.31 4.32 20.29
CA ASP A 21 -14.63 3.74 20.07
C ASP A 21 -14.64 2.20 20.16
N GLY A 22 -13.48 1.55 20.25
CA GLY A 22 -13.36 0.09 20.35
C GLY A 22 -13.51 -0.67 19.04
N GLU A 23 -13.69 0.02 17.90
CA GLU A 23 -13.83 -0.62 16.60
C GLU A 23 -12.54 -1.29 16.12
N VAL A 24 -12.69 -2.32 15.27
CA VAL A 24 -11.55 -3.00 14.66
C VAL A 24 -10.87 -2.03 13.69
N LEU A 25 -9.56 -1.87 13.85
CA LEU A 25 -8.77 -1.04 12.95
C LEU A 25 -8.54 -1.77 11.63
N GLU A 26 -8.83 -1.09 10.54
CA GLU A 26 -8.59 -1.60 9.19
C GLU A 26 -7.23 -1.13 8.68
N GLU A 27 -6.59 -1.91 7.82
CA GLU A 27 -5.40 -1.43 7.11
C GLU A 27 -5.77 -0.25 6.21
N ASP A 28 -5.05 0.87 6.31
CA ASP A 28 -5.25 2.02 5.44
C ASP A 28 -4.86 1.65 4.01
N SER A 29 -5.85 1.27 3.20
CA SER A 29 -5.65 0.86 1.81
C SER A 29 -5.12 1.97 0.91
N GLU A 30 -5.21 3.24 1.34
CA GLU A 30 -4.71 4.41 0.61
C GLU A 30 -3.42 4.97 1.21
N SER A 31 -2.78 4.26 2.14
CA SER A 31 -1.57 4.67 2.88
C SER A 31 -0.48 5.34 2.05
N PHE A 32 -0.30 4.94 0.77
CA PHE A 32 0.74 5.49 -0.10
C PHE A 32 0.28 6.63 -1.03
N VAL A 33 -1.02 6.92 -1.12
CA VAL A 33 -1.53 7.99 -2.00
C VAL A 33 -1.01 9.34 -1.55
N GLY A 34 -0.50 10.14 -2.50
CA GLY A 34 0.13 11.42 -2.20
C GLY A 34 1.62 11.33 -1.84
N THR A 35 2.17 10.13 -1.66
CA THR A 35 3.62 9.95 -1.39
C THR A 35 4.44 9.89 -2.68
N ALA A 36 5.72 10.24 -2.59
CA ALA A 36 6.70 10.03 -3.65
C ALA A 36 7.55 8.80 -3.36
N LEU A 37 7.47 7.78 -4.21
CA LEU A 37 8.33 6.59 -4.13
C LEU A 37 9.68 6.89 -4.79
N ASP A 38 10.74 6.70 -4.00
CA ASP A 38 12.13 6.92 -4.40
C ASP A 38 12.41 8.31 -4.99
N GLY A 39 11.54 9.30 -4.69
CA GLY A 39 11.59 10.63 -5.29
C GLY A 39 11.33 10.69 -6.80
N GLN A 40 10.99 9.56 -7.43
CA GLN A 40 10.81 9.46 -8.88
C GLN A 40 9.35 9.27 -9.30
N TYR A 41 8.53 8.66 -8.44
CA TYR A 41 7.14 8.33 -8.76
C TYR A 41 6.18 8.93 -7.75
N GLN A 42 5.33 9.85 -8.18
CA GLN A 42 4.24 10.37 -7.37
C GLN A 42 3.08 9.38 -7.40
N ILE A 43 2.70 8.82 -6.25
CA ILE A 43 1.51 7.97 -6.14
C ILE A 43 0.26 8.85 -6.19
N GLU A 44 -0.62 8.55 -7.14
CA GLU A 44 -1.82 9.34 -7.41
C GLU A 44 -3.09 8.70 -6.88
N ALA A 45 -3.21 7.37 -6.92
CA ALA A 45 -4.42 6.64 -6.48
C ALA A 45 -4.15 5.15 -6.28
N LEU A 46 -4.94 4.51 -5.41
CA LEU A 46 -5.04 3.04 -5.36
C LEU A 46 -5.86 2.54 -6.56
N LEU A 47 -5.36 1.54 -7.28
CA LEU A 47 -6.07 0.86 -8.37
C LEU A 47 -6.72 -0.45 -7.92
N GLY A 48 -6.12 -1.14 -6.95
CA GLY A 48 -6.69 -2.36 -6.39
C GLY A 48 -5.83 -2.98 -5.31
N LYS A 49 -6.45 -3.76 -4.42
CA LYS A 49 -5.79 -4.51 -3.34
C LYS A 49 -6.19 -5.97 -3.42
N GLY A 50 -5.24 -6.87 -3.21
CA GLY A 50 -5.49 -8.30 -3.14
C GLY A 50 -4.46 -9.00 -2.24
N GLY A 51 -4.50 -10.34 -2.18
CA GLY A 51 -3.62 -11.12 -1.31
C GLY A 51 -2.12 -10.97 -1.60
N MET A 52 -1.75 -10.57 -2.82
CA MET A 52 -0.35 -10.33 -3.23
C MET A 52 0.09 -8.87 -3.15
N GLY A 53 -0.69 -8.01 -2.48
CA GLY A 53 -0.37 -6.60 -2.27
C GLY A 53 -1.33 -5.63 -2.96
N ALA A 54 -0.89 -4.38 -3.08
CA ALA A 54 -1.69 -3.27 -3.59
C ALA A 54 -1.07 -2.69 -4.86
N VAL A 55 -1.90 -2.40 -5.86
CA VAL A 55 -1.51 -1.77 -7.11
C VAL A 55 -1.95 -0.31 -7.07
N TYR A 56 -1.04 0.60 -7.36
CA TYR A 56 -1.28 2.03 -7.38
C TYR A 56 -1.04 2.60 -8.78
N ARG A 57 -1.80 3.64 -9.12
CA ARG A 57 -1.45 4.54 -10.21
C ARG A 57 -0.41 5.51 -9.69
N ALA A 58 0.69 5.63 -10.40
CA ALA A 58 1.71 6.62 -10.13
C ALA A 58 2.03 7.40 -11.40
N ARG A 59 2.63 8.57 -11.22
CA ARG A 59 3.19 9.38 -12.30
C ARG A 59 4.69 9.49 -12.09
N HIS A 60 5.46 9.14 -13.11
CA HIS A 60 6.89 9.41 -13.11
C HIS A 60 7.09 10.93 -13.14
N ILE A 61 7.75 11.49 -12.13
CA ILE A 61 7.83 12.94 -11.91
C ILE A 61 8.57 13.64 -13.05
N LEU A 62 9.69 13.07 -13.51
CA LEU A 62 10.49 13.66 -14.60
C LEU A 62 9.88 13.45 -15.99
N LEU A 63 9.38 12.24 -16.28
CA LEU A 63 8.89 11.87 -17.61
C LEU A 63 7.42 12.24 -17.83
N GLY A 64 6.64 12.43 -16.75
CA GLY A 64 5.21 12.76 -16.80
C GLY A 64 4.27 11.58 -17.08
N ASP A 65 4.82 10.44 -17.52
CA ASP A 65 4.03 9.25 -17.84
C ASP A 65 3.40 8.60 -16.61
N ARG A 66 2.22 8.02 -16.81
CA ARG A 66 1.49 7.26 -15.78
C ARG A 66 1.87 5.78 -15.85
N VAL A 67 2.17 5.21 -14.69
CA VAL A 67 2.57 3.82 -14.52
C VAL A 67 1.75 3.15 -13.42
N ALA A 68 1.65 1.83 -13.48
CA ALA A 68 1.12 1.03 -12.37
C ALA A 68 2.28 0.52 -11.50
N ILE A 69 2.19 0.71 -10.19
CA ILE A 69 3.19 0.25 -9.22
C ILE A 69 2.53 -0.74 -8.27
N LYS A 70 3.02 -1.98 -8.22
CA LYS A 70 2.57 -2.99 -7.27
C LYS A 70 3.49 -3.00 -6.04
N LEU A 71 2.93 -2.73 -4.87
CA LEU A 71 3.63 -2.74 -3.59
C LEU A 71 3.27 -4.00 -2.80
N LEU A 72 4.31 -4.67 -2.29
CA LEU A 72 4.18 -5.82 -1.41
C LEU A 72 4.01 -5.35 0.04
N PRO A 73 3.05 -5.90 0.81
CA PRO A 73 2.92 -5.64 2.24
C PRO A 73 4.21 -6.02 3.00
N PRO A 74 4.55 -5.28 4.06
CA PRO A 74 5.79 -5.48 4.82
C PRO A 74 5.88 -6.88 5.44
N GLU A 75 4.75 -7.47 5.82
CA GLU A 75 4.64 -8.84 6.36
C GLU A 75 5.15 -9.91 5.39
N MET A 76 5.19 -9.62 4.08
CA MET A 76 5.72 -10.53 3.06
C MET A 76 7.22 -10.33 2.79
N ARG A 77 7.89 -9.36 3.44
CA ARG A 77 9.34 -9.16 3.36
C ARG A 77 10.06 -10.31 4.09
N GLY A 78 10.32 -11.40 3.39
CA GLY A 78 11.05 -12.55 3.92
C GLY A 78 10.58 -13.89 3.39
N ASN A 79 9.40 -13.95 2.77
CA ASN A 79 8.91 -15.20 2.19
C ASN A 79 9.36 -15.31 0.72
N THR A 80 10.39 -16.13 0.51
CA THR A 80 11.06 -16.35 -0.78
C THR A 80 10.11 -16.81 -1.89
N GLU A 81 9.03 -17.52 -1.57
CA GLU A 81 8.06 -17.96 -2.58
C GLU A 81 7.27 -16.79 -3.18
N TRP A 82 6.89 -15.81 -2.35
CA TRP A 82 6.12 -14.64 -2.78
C TRP A 82 6.98 -13.69 -3.59
N LEU A 83 8.24 -13.50 -3.20
CA LEU A 83 9.21 -12.75 -4.00
C LEU A 83 9.36 -13.36 -5.40
N ARG A 84 9.44 -14.70 -5.50
CA ARG A 84 9.48 -15.38 -6.80
C ARG A 84 8.21 -15.17 -7.63
N ARG A 85 7.03 -15.22 -7.02
CA ARG A 85 5.76 -14.95 -7.72
C ARG A 85 5.69 -13.51 -8.21
N PHE A 86 6.05 -12.56 -7.36
CA PHE A 86 6.10 -11.13 -7.70
C PHE A 86 7.08 -10.83 -8.84
N GLN A 87 8.28 -11.42 -8.81
CA GLN A 87 9.26 -11.26 -9.89
C GLN A 87 8.75 -11.80 -11.23
N ARG A 88 8.04 -12.93 -11.24
CA ARG A 88 7.45 -13.48 -12.46
C ARG A 88 6.39 -12.56 -13.06
N GLU A 89 5.57 -11.93 -12.24
CA GLU A 89 4.53 -11.00 -12.70
C GLU A 89 5.11 -9.72 -13.35
N GLY A 90 6.30 -9.28 -12.94
CA GLY A 90 6.96 -8.10 -13.51
C GLY A 90 7.80 -8.34 -14.76
N GLN A 91 8.01 -9.60 -15.15
CA GLN A 91 8.81 -9.99 -16.32
C GLN A 91 7.96 -10.39 -17.54
N ALA A 92 6.64 -10.39 -17.40
CA ALA A 92 5.68 -10.80 -18.43
C ALA A 92 5.20 -9.60 -19.28
#